data_AF-A0A7X9B683-F1
#
_entry.id   AF-A0A7X9B683-F1
#
_cell.length_a   1.000
_cell.length_b   1.000
_cell.length_c   1.000
_cell.angle_alpha   90.00
_cell.angle_beta   90.00
_cell.angle_gamma   90.00
#
_symmetry.space_group_name_H-M   'P 1'
#
loop_
_entity.id
_entity.type
_entity.pdbx_description
1 polymer ?
#
loop_
_entity_poly.entity_id
_entity_poly.type
_entity_poly.pdbx_seq_one_letter_code
_entity_poly.pdbx_strand_id
1 'polypeptide(L)'
;SPFAVKEIQPPAPKPPPEPPRRRPEPKVAAPPPKPAPPPKPTAPRLSLGALPDVGNRPEPGQEQTAAAAASQNVESSQMTFTYQFTTSSGRATAVVSVKRPGAPLISRSLAVGDEIAGIRILSISADSLVVRDARGLQREFRFSETWPVWAKKQE
;
A
#
# COMPACT_ATOMS: atom_id res chain seq x y z
N SER A 1 26.35 37.79 -58.32
CA SER A 1 25.09 37.56 -57.61
C SER A 1 25.14 38.25 -56.25
N PRO A 2 24.28 39.24 -55.98
CA PRO A 2 24.24 39.92 -54.69
C PRO A 2 23.51 39.01 -53.68
N PHE A 3 24.21 38.56 -52.65
CA PHE A 3 23.59 37.84 -51.55
C PHE A 3 22.97 38.86 -50.60
N ALA A 4 21.66 39.05 -50.75
CA ALA A 4 20.85 39.80 -49.80
C ALA A 4 20.90 39.10 -48.43
N VAL A 5 21.64 39.68 -47.48
CA VAL A 5 21.51 39.35 -46.06
C VAL A 5 20.15 39.88 -45.61
N LYS A 6 19.18 38.98 -45.52
CA LYS A 6 17.91 39.23 -44.83
C LYS A 6 18.22 39.26 -43.34
N GLU A 7 18.17 40.45 -42.77
CA GLU A 7 18.18 40.72 -41.34
C GLU A 7 17.07 39.90 -40.67
N ILE A 8 17.46 38.90 -39.89
CA ILE A 8 16.53 38.05 -39.13
C ILE A 8 16.26 38.80 -37.83
N GLN A 9 15.19 39.58 -37.83
CA GLN A 9 14.65 40.18 -36.62
C GLN A 9 14.29 39.05 -35.64
N PRO A 10 14.84 38.99 -34.41
CA PRO A 10 14.44 37.97 -33.45
C PRO A 10 12.95 38.16 -33.11
N PRO A 11 12.15 37.08 -33.05
CA PRO A 11 10.74 37.20 -32.69
C PRO A 11 10.64 37.78 -31.27
N ALA A 12 9.74 38.75 -31.09
CA ALA A 12 9.49 39.38 -29.80
C ALA A 12 9.27 38.31 -28.70
N PRO A 13 9.79 38.52 -27.48
CA PRO A 13 9.61 37.58 -26.38
C PRO A 13 8.11 37.37 -26.14
N LYS A 14 7.69 36.10 -26.14
CA LYS A 14 6.31 35.72 -25.80
C LYS A 14 5.94 36.31 -24.43
N PRO A 15 4.72 36.85 -24.26
CA PRO A 15 4.25 37.24 -22.93
C PRO A 15 4.30 36.02 -22.00
N PRO A 16 4.58 36.23 -20.69
CA PRO A 16 4.56 35.15 -19.72
C PRO A 16 3.17 34.48 -19.71
N PRO A 17 3.10 33.16 -19.49
CA PRO A 17 1.82 32.47 -19.42
C PRO A 17 0.98 33.05 -18.28
N GLU A 18 -0.30 33.33 -18.57
CA GLU A 18 -1.30 33.72 -17.57
C GLU A 18 -1.29 32.71 -16.41
N PRO A 19 -1.44 33.15 -15.14
CA PRO A 19 -1.63 32.24 -14.03
C PRO A 19 -2.87 31.39 -14.29
N PRO A 20 -2.85 30.08 -13.95
CA PRO A 20 -4.02 29.23 -14.15
C PRO A 20 -5.22 29.85 -13.42
N ARG A 21 -6.27 30.17 -14.19
CA ARG A 21 -7.57 30.57 -13.64
C ARG A 21 -7.92 29.57 -12.55
N ARG A 22 -8.15 30.07 -11.33
CA ARG A 22 -8.57 29.26 -10.19
C ARG A 22 -9.70 28.34 -10.64
N ARG A 23 -9.44 27.04 -10.62
CA ARG A 23 -10.45 26.01 -10.75
C ARG A 23 -11.57 26.36 -9.76
N PRO A 24 -12.85 26.38 -10.17
CA PRO A 24 -13.94 26.54 -9.20
C PRO A 24 -13.78 25.44 -8.15
N GLU A 25 -13.72 25.85 -6.88
CA GLU A 25 -13.62 24.94 -5.75
C GLU A 25 -14.76 23.91 -5.85
N PRO A 26 -14.47 22.59 -5.83
CA PRO A 26 -15.53 21.60 -5.75
C PRO A 26 -16.29 21.85 -4.45
N LYS A 27 -17.60 22.11 -4.56
CA LYS A 27 -18.53 22.07 -3.42
C LYS A 27 -18.25 20.79 -2.64
N VAL A 28 -17.72 20.94 -1.43
CA VAL A 28 -17.57 19.83 -0.48
C VAL A 28 -18.98 19.36 -0.18
N ALA A 29 -19.39 18.27 -0.85
CA ALA A 29 -20.55 17.52 -0.45
C ALA A 29 -20.28 17.04 0.98
N ALA A 30 -21.23 17.32 1.88
CA ALA A 30 -21.15 16.92 3.27
C ALA A 30 -20.79 15.42 3.38
N PRO A 31 -19.98 15.02 4.38
CA PRO A 31 -19.66 13.61 4.57
C PRO A 31 -20.96 12.81 4.76
N PRO A 32 -21.09 11.61 4.17
CA PRO A 32 -22.26 10.77 4.38
C PRO A 32 -22.39 10.42 5.87
N PRO A 33 -23.62 10.29 6.41
CA PRO A 33 -23.82 9.89 7.80
C PRO A 33 -23.17 8.53 8.05
N LYS A 34 -22.44 8.42 9.17
CA LYS A 34 -21.77 7.19 9.60
C LYS A 34 -22.77 6.02 9.67
N PRO A 35 -22.40 4.82 9.18
CA PRO A 35 -23.14 3.60 9.48
C PRO A 35 -23.19 3.37 10.99
N ALA A 36 -24.36 2.96 11.49
CA ALA A 36 -24.57 2.64 12.89
C ALA A 36 -23.59 1.54 13.37
N PRO A 37 -23.15 1.58 14.64
CA PRO A 37 -22.30 0.52 15.18
C PRO A 37 -23.04 -0.82 15.19
N PRO A 38 -22.35 -1.95 14.93
CA PRO A 38 -22.95 -3.27 15.05
C PRO A 38 -23.36 -3.53 16.51
N PRO A 39 -24.40 -4.34 16.76
CA PRO A 39 -24.81 -4.70 18.11
C PRO A 39 -23.66 -5.43 18.83
N LYS A 40 -23.41 -5.04 20.08
CA LYS A 40 -22.44 -5.68 20.98
C LYS A 40 -22.70 -7.20 21.02
N PRO A 41 -21.67 -8.06 20.89
CA PRO A 41 -21.82 -9.47 21.18
C PRO A 41 -22.12 -9.65 22.67
N THR A 42 -23.32 -10.13 22.97
CA THR A 42 -23.70 -10.65 24.28
C THR A 42 -22.77 -11.83 24.58
N ALA A 43 -21.81 -11.62 25.49
CA ALA A 43 -20.97 -12.71 25.99
C ALA A 43 -21.87 -13.81 26.57
N PRO A 44 -21.67 -15.09 26.22
CA PRO A 44 -22.40 -16.18 26.86
C PRO A 44 -22.01 -16.22 28.34
N ARG A 45 -23.03 -16.13 29.19
CA ARG A 45 -22.95 -16.21 30.64
C ARG A 45 -22.25 -17.53 31.02
N LEU A 46 -21.08 -17.42 31.65
CA LEU A 46 -20.37 -18.53 32.29
C LEU A 46 -21.34 -19.30 33.20
N SER A 47 -21.73 -20.51 32.78
CA SER A 47 -22.39 -21.46 33.66
C SER A 47 -21.32 -22.32 34.29
N LEU A 48 -21.06 -22.06 35.57
CA LEU A 48 -20.22 -22.87 36.44
C LEU A 48 -21.00 -24.14 36.79
N GLY A 49 -20.57 -25.31 36.32
CA GLY A 49 -21.21 -26.58 36.69
C GLY A 49 -20.60 -27.83 36.06
N ALA A 50 -19.84 -28.56 36.87
CA ALA A 50 -19.61 -30.03 36.89
C ALA A 50 -18.73 -30.73 35.81
N LEU A 51 -17.70 -31.42 36.32
CA LEU A 51 -16.73 -32.35 35.69
C LEU A 51 -17.37 -33.75 35.38
N PRO A 52 -16.59 -34.81 35.04
CA PRO A 52 -15.89 -35.11 33.78
C PRO A 52 -16.40 -36.46 33.17
N ASP A 53 -16.09 -36.79 31.90
CA ASP A 53 -16.15 -38.21 31.47
C ASP A 53 -15.10 -38.54 30.40
N VAL A 54 -14.31 -39.57 30.70
CA VAL A 54 -13.21 -40.10 29.90
C VAL A 54 -13.75 -41.28 29.09
N GLY A 55 -13.75 -41.16 27.76
CA GLY A 55 -14.37 -42.16 26.88
C GLY A 55 -13.78 -42.26 25.47
N ASN A 56 -12.47 -42.49 25.37
CA ASN A 56 -11.82 -43.39 24.39
C ASN A 56 -12.01 -43.18 22.85
N ARG A 57 -10.87 -42.87 22.19
CA ARG A 57 -10.38 -43.35 20.85
C ARG A 57 -10.64 -42.50 19.57
N PRO A 58 -9.77 -42.61 18.54
CA PRO A 58 -8.49 -41.92 18.35
C PRO A 58 -8.50 -40.95 17.14
N GLU A 59 -7.52 -40.04 17.08
CA GLU A 59 -7.26 -39.13 15.94
C GLU A 59 -6.96 -39.88 14.62
N PRO A 60 -7.35 -39.29 13.48
CA PRO A 60 -6.31 -38.88 12.54
C PRO A 60 -6.59 -37.48 11.97
N GLY A 61 -5.58 -36.61 12.02
CA GLY A 61 -5.65 -35.29 11.38
C GLY A 61 -4.97 -34.14 12.10
N GLN A 62 -4.09 -34.41 13.07
CA GLN A 62 -2.99 -33.49 13.37
C GLN A 62 -2.03 -33.43 12.17
N GLU A 63 -2.39 -32.60 11.21
CA GLU A 63 -1.45 -31.86 10.36
C GLU A 63 -1.91 -30.40 10.51
N GLN A 64 -1.23 -29.48 11.18
CA GLN A 64 0.18 -29.44 11.52
C GLN A 64 0.34 -28.30 12.54
N THR A 65 0.67 -28.61 13.79
CA THR A 65 1.51 -27.70 14.58
C THR A 65 2.88 -27.71 13.92
N ALA A 66 3.11 -26.82 12.95
CA ALA A 66 4.46 -26.49 12.48
C ALA A 66 4.50 -25.11 11.82
N ALA A 67 4.44 -24.08 12.64
CA ALA A 67 5.40 -22.98 12.60
C ALA A 67 5.34 -22.40 14.01
N ALA A 68 5.91 -23.08 15.01
CA ALA A 68 7.31 -22.90 15.36
C ALA A 68 7.68 -21.42 15.27
N ALA A 69 8.13 -20.86 16.38
CA ALA A 69 8.76 -19.56 16.45
C ALA A 69 9.83 -19.43 15.34
N ALA A 70 9.42 -18.99 14.15
CA ALA A 70 10.31 -18.34 13.23
C ALA A 70 10.67 -17.07 13.98
N SER A 71 11.85 -17.06 14.63
CA SER A 71 12.56 -15.84 14.98
C SER A 71 12.22 -14.84 13.89
N GLN A 72 11.36 -13.85 14.18
CA GLN A 72 10.71 -13.10 13.11
C GLN A 72 11.82 -12.46 12.30
N ASN A 73 12.13 -13.07 11.16
CA ASN A 73 13.24 -12.70 10.29
C ASN A 73 12.72 -11.53 9.47
N VAL A 74 12.38 -10.47 10.20
CA VAL A 74 11.72 -9.26 9.72
C VAL A 74 12.54 -8.08 10.18
N GLU A 75 12.75 -7.15 9.27
CA GLU A 75 13.57 -5.96 9.49
C GLU A 75 12.79 -4.69 9.17
N SER A 76 13.00 -3.64 9.97
CA SER A 76 12.42 -2.33 9.69
C SER A 76 13.08 -1.74 8.44
N SER A 77 12.28 -1.52 7.41
CA SER A 77 12.66 -0.99 6.11
C SER A 77 11.86 0.27 5.82
N GLN A 78 12.37 1.13 4.96
CA GLN A 78 11.65 2.31 4.50
C GLN A 78 11.00 2.01 3.16
N MET A 79 9.68 2.19 3.06
CA MET A 79 8.95 2.04 1.81
C MET A 79 8.43 3.39 1.35
N THR A 80 8.67 3.71 0.09
CA THR A 80 8.22 4.93 -0.55
C THR A 80 7.32 4.56 -1.72
N PHE A 81 6.11 5.08 -1.71
CA PHE A 81 5.19 4.95 -2.84
C PHE A 81 5.35 6.18 -3.74
N THR A 82 5.89 6.01 -4.95
CA THR A 82 6.28 7.14 -5.80
C THR A 82 5.15 7.58 -6.72
N TYR A 83 4.57 6.65 -7.48
CA TYR A 83 3.42 6.93 -8.32
C TYR A 83 2.67 5.68 -8.74
N GLN A 84 1.44 5.86 -9.22
CA GLN A 84 0.65 4.81 -9.84
C GLN A 84 0.29 5.15 -11.29
N PHE A 85 -0.05 4.11 -12.03
CA PHE A 85 -0.65 4.22 -13.34
C PHE A 85 -1.59 3.05 -13.56
N THR A 86 -2.57 3.26 -14.43
CA THR A 86 -3.44 2.20 -14.91
C THR A 86 -2.86 1.68 -16.21
N THR A 87 -2.59 0.38 -16.29
CA THR A 87 -2.14 -0.28 -17.51
C THR A 87 -3.25 -0.28 -18.58
N SER A 88 -2.91 -0.51 -19.85
CA SER A 88 -3.88 -0.63 -20.95
C SER A 88 -4.96 -1.70 -20.69
N SER A 89 -4.67 -2.70 -19.85
CA SER A 89 -5.61 -3.74 -19.43
C SER A 89 -6.53 -3.32 -18.26
N GLY A 90 -6.50 -2.05 -17.85
CA GLY A 90 -7.30 -1.52 -16.75
C GLY A 90 -6.78 -1.87 -15.34
N ARG A 91 -5.60 -2.50 -15.23
CA ARG A 91 -5.01 -2.85 -13.92
C ARG A 91 -4.26 -1.69 -13.32
N ALA A 92 -4.62 -1.30 -12.10
CA ALA A 92 -3.87 -0.34 -11.30
C ALA A 92 -2.51 -0.95 -10.90
N THR A 93 -1.44 -0.22 -11.17
CA THR A 93 -0.06 -0.59 -10.85
C THR A 93 0.60 0.56 -10.10
N ALA A 94 1.34 0.26 -9.05
CA ALA A 94 2.05 1.21 -8.20
C ALA A 94 3.56 0.98 -8.31
N VAL A 95 4.34 2.06 -8.44
CA VAL A 95 5.78 2.02 -8.31
C VAL A 95 6.16 2.24 -6.86
N VAL A 96 6.76 1.22 -6.28
CA VAL A 96 7.13 1.15 -4.88
C VAL A 96 8.64 0.97 -4.78
N SER A 97 9.27 1.74 -3.89
CA SER A 97 10.68 1.61 -3.56
C SER A 97 10.83 1.19 -2.11
N VAL A 98 11.60 0.14 -1.85
CA VAL A 98 11.88 -0.38 -0.51
C VAL A 98 13.38 -0.28 -0.24
N LYS A 99 13.74 0.50 0.77
CA LYS A 99 15.11 0.68 1.27
C LYS A 99 15.27 -0.11 2.55
N ARG A 100 16.07 -1.16 2.50
CA ARG A 100 16.43 -1.96 3.67
C ARG A 100 17.73 -1.46 4.30
N PRO A 101 17.90 -1.52 5.63
CA PRO A 101 19.17 -1.22 6.27
C PRO A 101 20.26 -2.19 5.79
N GLY A 102 21.31 -1.68 5.15
CA GLY A 102 22.44 -2.48 4.66
C GLY A 102 22.21 -3.20 3.32
N ALA A 103 21.04 -3.04 2.70
CA ALA A 103 20.75 -3.58 1.36
C ALA A 103 20.50 -2.45 0.34
N PRO A 104 20.66 -2.72 -0.96
CA PRO A 104 20.34 -1.74 -2.00
C PRO A 104 18.84 -1.39 -2.01
N LEU A 105 18.52 -0.19 -2.49
CA LEU A 105 17.14 0.23 -2.75
C LEU A 105 16.53 -0.67 -3.82
N ILE A 106 15.37 -1.27 -3.53
CA ILE A 106 14.64 -2.11 -4.48
C ILE A 106 13.42 -1.33 -4.95
N SER A 107 13.37 -0.97 -6.23
CA SER A 107 12.22 -0.30 -6.84
C SER A 107 11.54 -1.22 -7.84
N ARG A 108 10.23 -1.46 -7.67
CA ARG A 108 9.43 -2.28 -8.57
C ARG A 108 8.06 -1.67 -8.84
N SER A 109 7.53 -1.93 -10.03
CA SER A 109 6.12 -1.79 -10.35
C SER A 109 5.36 -3.03 -9.87
N LEU A 110 4.34 -2.81 -9.05
CA LEU A 110 3.55 -3.87 -8.41
C LEU A 110 2.07 -3.60 -8.64
N ALA A 111 1.31 -4.62 -9.01
CA ALA A 111 -0.14 -4.56 -9.07
C ALA A 111 -0.74 -5.10 -7.77
N VAL A 112 -2.07 -5.03 -7.65
CA VAL A 112 -2.78 -5.66 -6.53
C VAL A 112 -2.52 -7.16 -6.53
N GLY A 113 -2.09 -7.69 -5.39
CA GLY A 113 -1.76 -9.10 -5.18
C GLY A 113 -0.26 -9.42 -5.24
N ASP A 114 0.55 -8.55 -5.85
CA ASP A 114 2.01 -8.69 -5.92
C ASP A 114 2.68 -8.51 -4.55
N GLU A 115 3.87 -9.08 -4.39
CA GLU A 115 4.66 -9.02 -3.16
C GLU A 115 6.09 -8.53 -3.43
N ILE A 116 6.60 -7.65 -2.55
CA ILE A 116 7.98 -7.18 -2.55
C ILE A 116 8.57 -7.31 -1.13
N ALA A 117 9.70 -8.00 -0.99
CA ALA A 117 10.38 -8.17 0.31
C ALA A 117 9.44 -8.66 1.44
N GLY A 118 8.46 -9.53 1.12
CA GLY A 118 7.46 -10.01 2.08
C GLY A 118 6.30 -9.04 2.36
N ILE A 119 6.21 -7.94 1.62
CA ILE A 119 5.14 -6.94 1.71
C ILE A 119 4.20 -7.11 0.51
N ARG A 120 2.93 -7.44 0.76
CA ARG A 120 1.94 -7.70 -0.27
C ARG A 120 1.06 -6.50 -0.54
N ILE A 121 0.83 -6.15 -1.81
CA ILE A 121 -0.09 -5.07 -2.18
C ILE A 121 -1.53 -5.59 -2.11
N LEU A 122 -2.37 -4.95 -1.30
CA LEU A 122 -3.78 -5.29 -1.14
C LEU A 122 -4.70 -4.41 -1.97
N SER A 123 -4.39 -3.11 -2.07
CA SER A 123 -5.16 -2.17 -2.87
C SER A 123 -4.30 -1.00 -3.32
N ILE A 124 -4.60 -0.45 -4.50
CA ILE A 124 -3.95 0.73 -5.09
C ILE A 124 -5.05 1.75 -5.40
N SER A 125 -5.03 2.87 -4.68
CA SER A 125 -5.96 3.99 -4.81
C SER A 125 -5.21 5.26 -5.20
N ALA A 126 -5.87 6.22 -5.85
CA ALA A 126 -5.27 7.45 -6.40
C ALA A 126 -4.28 8.19 -5.45
N ASP A 127 -4.54 8.17 -4.14
CA ASP A 127 -3.73 8.84 -3.11
C ASP A 127 -3.12 7.87 -2.09
N SER A 128 -3.56 6.61 -2.08
CA SER A 128 -3.19 5.67 -1.04
C SER A 128 -2.90 4.25 -1.54
N LEU A 129 -1.97 3.59 -0.87
CA LEU A 129 -1.54 2.23 -1.13
C LEU A 129 -1.77 1.42 0.14
N VAL A 130 -2.60 0.39 0.03
CA VAL A 130 -2.85 -0.53 1.14
C VAL A 130 -1.98 -1.76 0.95
N VAL A 131 -1.16 -2.07 1.95
CA VAL A 131 -0.27 -3.23 1.91
C VAL A 131 -0.39 -4.07 3.17
N ARG A 132 -0.01 -5.34 3.04
CA ARG A 132 0.21 -6.26 4.14
C ARG A 132 1.71 -6.43 4.34
N ASP A 133 2.15 -6.03 5.51
CA ASP A 133 3.51 -6.15 6.00
C ASP A 133 3.97 -7.62 6.18
N ALA A 134 5.29 -7.86 6.32
CA ALA A 134 5.81 -9.20 6.58
C ALA A 134 5.31 -9.81 7.92
N ARG A 135 4.89 -8.98 8.88
CA ARG A 135 4.23 -9.42 10.13
C ARG A 135 2.75 -9.76 9.93
N GLY A 136 2.24 -9.65 8.72
CA GLY A 136 0.84 -9.88 8.39
C GLY A 136 -0.10 -8.71 8.73
N LEU A 137 0.43 -7.56 9.18
CA LEU A 137 -0.35 -6.37 9.52
C LEU A 137 -0.67 -5.55 8.27
N GLN A 138 -1.92 -5.12 8.15
CA GLN A 138 -2.34 -4.22 7.08
C GLN A 138 -2.00 -2.77 7.44
N ARG A 139 -1.45 -2.03 6.49
CA ARG A 139 -1.19 -0.58 6.60
C ARG A 139 -1.60 0.13 5.32
N GLU A 140 -2.12 1.33 5.49
CA GLU A 140 -2.37 2.27 4.41
C GLU A 140 -1.25 3.30 4.40
N PHE A 141 -0.70 3.56 3.21
CA PHE A 141 0.36 4.51 2.98
C PHE A 141 -0.11 5.55 1.97
N ARG A 142 0.17 6.81 2.24
CA ARG A 142 -0.15 7.88 1.30
C ARG A 142 0.94 8.04 0.24
N PHE A 143 0.53 8.61 -0.88
CA PHE A 143 1.36 8.93 -2.03
C PHE A 143 2.55 9.83 -1.67
N SER A 144 3.72 9.50 -2.19
CA SER A 144 5.00 10.21 -2.01
C SER A 144 5.51 10.31 -0.57
N GLU A 145 4.91 9.60 0.38
CA GLU A 145 5.42 9.51 1.75
C GLU A 145 6.34 8.29 1.92
N THR A 146 7.34 8.44 2.79
CA THR A 146 8.27 7.36 3.16
C THR A 146 7.86 6.81 4.52
N TRP A 147 7.60 5.51 4.59
CA TRP A 147 7.02 4.87 5.75
C TRP A 147 7.90 3.74 6.27
N PRO A 148 7.95 3.55 7.60
CA PRO A 148 8.53 2.35 8.17
C PRO A 148 7.60 1.15 7.92
N VAL A 149 8.11 0.16 7.20
CA VAL A 149 7.50 -1.15 6.96
C VAL A 149 8.42 -2.24 7.50
N TRP A 150 7.88 -3.42 7.77
CA TRP A 150 8.66 -4.60 8.10
C TRP A 150 8.71 -5.51 6.89
N ALA A 151 9.90 -5.63 6.34
CA ALA A 151 10.20 -6.55 5.25
C ALA A 151 10.71 -7.87 5.85
N LYS A 152 10.56 -8.97 5.11
CA LYS A 152 11.31 -10.20 5.40
C LYS A 152 12.79 -9.92 5.17
N LYS A 153 13.62 -10.27 6.15
CA LYS A 153 15.08 -10.20 6.01
C LYS A 153 15.52 -11.32 5.08
N GLN A 154 16.34 -10.96 4.09
CA GLN A 154 16.98 -11.96 3.23
C GLN A 154 18.25 -12.39 3.93
N GLU A 155 18.36 -13.69 4.18
CA GLU A 155 19.62 -14.36 4.51
C GLU A 155 20.50 -14.51 3.26
#